data_AF-A0AAJ1REI0-F1
#
_entry.id   AF-A0AAJ1REI0-F1
#
_cell.length_a   1.000
_cell.length_b   1.000
_cell.length_c   1.000
_cell.angle_alpha   90.00
_cell.angle_beta   90.00
_cell.angle_gamma   90.00
#
_symmetry.space_group_name_H-M   'P 1'
#
loop_
_entity.id
_entity.type
_entity.pdbx_description
1 polymer ?
#
loop_
_entity_poly.entity_id
_entity_poly.type
_entity_poly.pdbx_seq_one_letter_code
_entity_poly.pdbx_strand_id
1 'polypeptide(L)'
;MTFKKPDADWLHDSLSELLSNNIISDTEKSIFVSAKKALEKTKNDRSVVSLLKSQLTPLAINQKLTAVSVQFFNELSQRYIGPTGIGGRDVLFNI
;
A
#
# COMPACT_ATOMS: atom_id res chain seq x y z
N MET A 1 4.55 26.14 -3.95
CA MET A 1 3.95 24.93 -3.38
C MET A 1 4.94 23.80 -3.62
N THR A 2 5.78 23.51 -2.64
CA THR A 2 6.86 22.52 -2.77
C THR A 2 6.22 21.15 -2.85
N PHE A 3 6.26 20.52 -4.03
CA PHE A 3 5.95 19.10 -4.15
C PHE A 3 6.97 18.36 -3.28
N LYS A 4 6.59 18.04 -2.05
CA LYS A 4 7.35 17.10 -1.22
C LYS A 4 7.45 15.84 -2.07
N LYS A 5 8.67 15.45 -2.48
CA LYS A 5 8.94 14.05 -2.82
C LYS A 5 8.25 13.22 -1.73
N PRO A 6 7.47 12.18 -2.06
CA PRO A 6 7.03 11.27 -1.02
C PRO A 6 8.30 10.89 -0.27
N ASP A 7 8.40 11.28 1.01
CA ASP A 7 9.53 10.94 1.85
C ASP A 7 9.77 9.45 1.64
N ALA A 8 10.98 9.05 1.22
CA ALA A 8 11.29 7.64 0.95
C ALA A 8 10.97 6.76 2.17
N ASP A 9 10.92 7.38 3.34
CA ASP A 9 10.50 6.78 4.60
C ASP A 9 8.99 6.61 4.78
N TRP A 10 8.11 7.30 4.04
CA TRP A 10 6.66 7.20 4.28
C TRP A 10 6.15 5.76 4.15
N LEU A 11 6.58 5.04 3.12
CA LEU A 11 6.15 3.65 2.93
C LEU A 11 6.63 2.77 4.08
N HIS A 12 7.86 3.00 4.57
CA HIS A 12 8.43 2.26 5.68
C HIS A 12 7.74 2.59 7.01
N ASP A 13 7.43 3.86 7.25
CA ASP A 13 6.76 4.36 8.45
C ASP A 13 5.31 3.85 8.50
N SER A 14 4.56 3.99 7.40
CA SER A 14 3.19 3.47 7.29
C SER A 14 3.13 1.96 7.46
N LEU A 15 4.07 1.20 6.89
CA LEU A 15 4.14 -0.25 7.13
C LEU A 15 4.43 -0.57 8.61
N SER A 16 5.28 0.23 9.28
CA SER A 16 5.57 0.04 10.70
C SER A 16 4.38 0.36 11.59
N GLU A 17 3.63 1.41 11.27
CA GLU A 17 2.39 1.78 11.98
C GLU A 17 1.30 0.72 11.81
N LEU A 18 1.10 0.21 10.59
CA LEU A 18 0.15 -0.89 10.33
C LEU A 18 0.53 -2.15 11.09
N LEU A 19 1.81 -2.52 11.11
CA LEU A 19 2.30 -3.70 11.83
C LEU A 19 2.21 -3.55 13.36
N SER A 20 2.21 -2.32 13.86
CA SER A 20 1.97 -2.02 15.28
C SER A 20 0.48 -2.03 15.64
N ASN A 21 -0.42 -1.94 14.66
CA ASN A 21 -1.85 -2.02 14.87
C ASN A 21 -2.28 -3.47 15.09
N ASN A 22 -2.97 -3.76 16.20
CA ASN A 22 -3.46 -5.12 16.48
C ASN A 22 -4.82 -5.42 15.81
N ILE A 23 -5.30 -4.49 14.98
CA ILE A 23 -6.61 -4.58 14.31
C ILE A 23 -6.49 -5.31 12.96
N ILE A 24 -5.30 -5.31 12.34
CA ILE A 24 -5.07 -5.97 11.06
C ILE A 24 -5.08 -7.50 11.21
N SER A 25 -5.64 -8.19 10.22
CA SER A 25 -5.67 -9.65 10.16
C SER A 25 -4.27 -10.23 9.96
N ASP A 26 -4.04 -11.48 10.39
CA ASP A 26 -2.79 -12.21 10.15
C ASP A 26 -2.39 -12.26 8.66
N THR A 27 -3.38 -12.29 7.77
CA THR A 27 -3.15 -12.27 6.32
C THR A 27 -2.54 -10.93 5.87
N GLU A 28 -3.11 -9.82 6.33
CA GLU A 28 -2.63 -8.46 6.04
C GLU A 28 -1.26 -8.23 6.67
N LYS A 29 -1.08 -8.67 7.92
CA LYS A 29 0.19 -8.61 8.64
C LYS A 29 1.31 -9.33 7.89
N SER A 30 1.05 -10.53 7.36
CA SER A 30 2.02 -11.27 6.56
C SER A 30 2.44 -10.52 5.28
N ILE A 31 1.48 -9.88 4.60
CA ILE A 31 1.71 -9.04 3.43
C ILE A 31 2.58 -7.82 3.80
N PHE A 32 2.23 -7.11 4.87
CA PHE A 32 2.95 -5.91 5.30
C PHE A 32 4.38 -6.23 5.79
N VAL A 33 4.57 -7.33 6.53
CA VAL A 33 5.91 -7.80 6.93
C VAL A 33 6.76 -8.11 5.70
N SER A 34 6.19 -8.81 4.71
CA SER A 34 6.89 -9.17 3.48
C SER A 34 7.28 -7.94 2.67
N ALA A 35 6.38 -6.96 2.57
CA ALA A 35 6.64 -5.70 1.90
C ALA A 35 7.73 -4.88 2.59
N LYS A 36 7.70 -4.79 3.93
CA LYS A 36 8.73 -4.09 4.71
C LYS A 36 10.11 -4.71 4.49
N LYS A 37 10.22 -6.03 4.57
CA LYS A 37 11.48 -6.75 4.27
C LYS A 37 11.96 -6.51 2.83
N ALA A 38 11.03 -6.49 1.87
CA ALA A 38 11.36 -6.21 0.48
C ALA A 38 11.88 -4.77 0.32
N LEU A 39 11.31 -3.81 1.05
CA LEU A 39 11.74 -2.41 1.05
C LEU A 39 13.15 -2.25 1.62
N GLU A 40 13.42 -2.86 2.78
CA GLU A 40 14.74 -2.85 3.40
C GLU A 40 15.82 -3.51 2.50
N LYS A 41 15.45 -4.59 1.80
CA LYS A 41 16.36 -5.34 0.93
C LYS A 41 16.65 -4.65 -0.40
N THR A 42 15.61 -4.15 -1.08
CA THR A 42 15.73 -3.63 -2.45
C THR A 42 15.95 -2.12 -2.50
N LYS A 43 15.60 -1.40 -1.43
CA LYS A 43 15.54 0.07 -1.38
C LYS A 43 14.79 0.66 -2.59
N ASN A 44 13.82 -0.08 -3.11
CA ASN A 44 13.06 0.27 -4.31
C ASN A 44 11.58 0.27 -3.99
N ASP A 45 11.10 1.43 -3.56
CA ASP A 45 9.69 1.67 -3.22
C ASP A 45 8.75 1.24 -4.35
N ARG A 46 9.10 1.51 -5.60
CA ARG A 46 8.19 1.27 -6.74
C ARG A 46 7.89 -0.21 -6.94
N SER A 47 8.90 -1.07 -6.79
CA SER A 47 8.73 -2.52 -6.87
C SER A 47 7.90 -3.05 -5.69
N VAL A 48 8.15 -2.55 -4.48
CA VAL A 48 7.40 -2.94 -3.28
C VAL A 48 5.94 -2.49 -3.36
N VAL A 49 5.69 -1.28 -3.84
CA VAL A 49 4.35 -0.74 -4.08
C VAL A 49 3.59 -1.56 -5.11
N SER A 50 4.24 -1.98 -6.21
CA SER A 50 3.61 -2.84 -7.21
C SER A 50 3.22 -4.19 -6.62
N LEU A 51 4.09 -4.76 -5.77
CA LEU A 51 3.80 -6.02 -5.07
C LEU A 51 2.65 -5.86 -4.07
N LEU A 52 2.68 -4.82 -3.25
CA LEU A 52 1.61 -4.48 -2.29
C LEU A 52 0.28 -4.32 -3.01
N LYS A 53 0.26 -3.58 -4.13
CA LYS A 53 -0.95 -3.43 -4.94
C LYS A 53 -1.49 -4.78 -5.39
N SER A 54 -0.65 -5.63 -5.95
CA SER A 54 -1.05 -6.96 -6.44
C SER A 54 -1.61 -7.86 -5.33
N GLN A 55 -1.10 -7.75 -4.10
CA GLN A 55 -1.54 -8.58 -2.97
C GLN A 55 -2.78 -8.02 -2.26
N LEU A 56 -2.89 -6.70 -2.14
CA LEU A 56 -4.00 -6.03 -1.47
C LEU A 56 -5.25 -5.91 -2.36
N THR A 57 -5.09 -5.77 -3.68
CA THR A 57 -6.23 -5.68 -4.62
C THR A 57 -7.25 -6.82 -4.47
N PRO A 58 -6.87 -8.12 -4.49
CA PRO A 58 -7.84 -9.19 -4.30
C PRO A 58 -8.45 -9.19 -2.89
N LEU A 59 -7.72 -8.77 -1.86
CA LEU A 59 -8.27 -8.63 -0.51
C LEU A 59 -9.28 -7.49 -0.42
N ALA A 60 -9.02 -6.37 -1.11
CA ALA A 60 -9.92 -5.22 -1.19
C ALA A 60 -11.23 -5.59 -1.90
N ILE A 61 -11.12 -6.28 -3.05
CA ILE A 61 -12.29 -6.76 -3.82
C ILE A 61 -13.14 -7.71 -2.99
N ASN A 62 -12.53 -8.61 -2.23
CA ASN A 62 -13.23 -9.55 -1.36
C ASN A 62 -13.65 -8.94 0.00
N GLN A 63 -13.47 -7.63 0.20
CA GLN A 63 -13.76 -6.93 1.47
C GLN A 63 -13.11 -7.59 2.69
N LYS A 64 -11.93 -8.19 2.50
CA LYS A 64 -11.12 -8.84 3.54
C LYS A 64 -10.04 -7.93 4.11
N LEU A 65 -9.97 -6.68 3.64
CA LEU A 65 -9.12 -5.65 4.22
C LEU A 65 -9.82 -4.98 5.40
N THR A 66 -9.06 -4.75 6.45
CA THR A 66 -9.48 -3.89 7.56
C THR A 66 -9.54 -2.44 7.11
N ALA A 67 -10.33 -1.63 7.81
CA ALA A 67 -10.50 -0.22 7.48
C ALA A 67 -9.16 0.54 7.37
N VAL A 68 -8.21 0.24 8.26
CA VAL A 68 -6.86 0.81 8.25
C VAL A 68 -6.06 0.40 7.00
N SER A 69 -6.16 -0.86 6.57
CA SER A 69 -5.50 -1.34 5.35
C SER A 69 -6.12 -0.78 4.09
N VAL A 70 -7.44 -0.55 4.07
CA VAL A 70 -8.13 0.13 2.97
C VAL A 70 -7.65 1.57 2.85
N GLN A 71 -7.56 2.29 3.97
CA GLN A 71 -7.01 3.65 3.99
C GLN A 71 -5.57 3.68 3.48
N PHE A 72 -4.70 2.81 3.98
CA PHE A 72 -3.33 2.69 3.48
C PHE A 72 -3.27 2.37 1.99
N PHE A 73 -4.09 1.43 1.51
CA PHE A 73 -4.11 1.04 0.09
C PHE A 73 -4.54 2.21 -0.81
N ASN A 74 -5.48 3.04 -0.36
CA ASN A 74 -5.88 4.26 -1.05
C ASN A 74 -4.75 5.29 -1.09
N GLU A 75 -4.08 5.54 0.03
CA GLU A 75 -2.93 6.46 0.08
C GLU A 75 -1.77 5.97 -0.80
N LEU A 76 -1.46 4.67 -0.74
CA LEU A 76 -0.44 4.03 -1.57
C LEU A 76 -0.80 4.15 -3.05
N SER A 77 -2.08 3.99 -3.39
CA SER A 77 -2.55 4.19 -4.75
C SER A 77 -2.41 5.62 -5.20
N GLN A 78 -2.76 6.61 -4.39
CA GLN A 78 -2.66 8.06 -4.70
C GLN A 78 -1.23 8.57 -4.81
N ARG A 79 -0.34 8.15 -3.90
CA ARG A 79 1.05 8.61 -3.85
C ARG A 79 1.91 8.04 -4.96
N TYR A 80 1.59 6.84 -5.43
CA TYR A 80 2.32 6.15 -6.49
C TYR A 80 1.50 6.02 -7.79
N ILE A 81 0.58 6.96 -8.05
CA ILE A 81 -0.03 7.13 -9.39
C ILE A 81 1.09 7.55 -10.33
N GLY A 82 1.57 6.62 -11.16
CA GLY A 82 2.46 6.96 -12.27
C GLY A 82 1.72 7.76 -13.35
N PRO A 83 2.42 8.60 -14.15
CA PRO A 83 1.83 9.40 -15.23
C PRO A 83 1.25 8.56 -16.38
N THR A 84 1.42 7.23 -16.37
CA THR A 84 0.80 6.31 -17.32
C THR A 84 -0.60 5.92 -16.84
N GLY A 85 -1.53 6.86 -16.97
CA GLY A 85 -2.96 6.60 -16.99
C GLY A 85 -3.36 5.81 -18.23
N ILE A 86 -2.99 4.53 -18.29
CA ILE A 86 -3.71 3.53 -19.11
C ILE A 86 -4.20 2.49 -18.12
N GLY A 87 -5.50 2.58 -17.81
CA GLY A 87 -6.16 1.96 -16.66
C GLY A 87 -7.03 2.94 -15.87
N GLY A 88 -7.19 4.18 -16.33
CA GLY A 88 -8.36 4.98 -15.98
C GLY A 88 -9.63 4.23 -16.38
N ARG A 89 -10.52 4.06 -15.40
CA ARG A 89 -11.76 3.28 -15.33
C ARG A 89 -11.57 1.95 -14.58
N ASP A 90 -12.30 1.84 -13.47
CA ASP A 90 -12.73 0.61 -12.78
C ASP A 90 -12.26 0.24 -11.36
N VAL A 91 -11.68 1.14 -10.56
CA VAL A 91 -11.78 0.95 -9.10
C VAL A 91 -11.94 2.28 -8.35
N LEU A 92 -13.03 2.96 -8.65
CA LEU A 92 -13.71 3.76 -7.63
C LEU A 92 -14.18 2.75 -6.57
N PHE A 93 -13.38 2.57 -5.51
CA PHE A 93 -13.86 1.96 -4.28
C PHE A 93 -14.92 2.91 -3.70
N ASN A 94 -16.14 2.77 -4.20
CA ASN A 94 -17.35 3.27 -3.55
C ASN A 94 -17.84 2.15 -2.63
N ILE A 95 -17.17 2.01 -1.48
CA ILE A 95 -17.66 1.25 -0.33
C ILE A 95 -18.38 2.23 0.59
#